data_AF-A0A7Y0MZE6-F1
#
_entry.id   AF-A0A7Y0MZE6-F1
#
_cell.length_a   1.000
_cell.length_b   1.000
_cell.length_c   1.000
_cell.angle_alpha   90.00
_cell.angle_beta   90.00
_cell.angle_gamma   90.00
#
_symmetry.space_group_name_H-M   'P 1'
#
loop_
_entity.id
_entity.type
_entity.pdbx_description
1 polymer ?
#
loop_
_entity_poly.entity_id
_entity_poly.type
_entity_poly.pdbx_seq_one_letter_code
_entity_poly.pdbx_strand_id
1 'polypeptide(L)'
;MGWGYCGHDKQGREIGYSVAAICDHEECNKEIDRGLSYACGDMHGETEYGCEKYFCSEHLDNTVADEGSFNSICDDCAKALVDSREWRHDDDEGCLVRIVDV
;
A
#
# COMPACT_ATOMS: atom_id res chain seq x y z
N MET A 1 14.97 2.85 -21.82
CA MET A 1 13.55 2.94 -21.39
C MET A 1 13.53 2.54 -19.93
N GLY A 2 13.77 3.49 -19.04
CA GLY A 2 13.82 3.20 -17.61
C GLY A 2 12.46 3.44 -16.99
N TRP A 3 12.00 2.54 -16.13
CA TRP A 3 10.81 2.71 -15.29
C TRP A 3 10.97 3.83 -14.24
N GLY A 4 11.97 4.72 -14.39
CA GLY A 4 12.26 5.77 -13.42
C GLY A 4 11.17 6.83 -13.32
N TYR A 5 10.49 7.12 -14.43
CA TYR A 5 9.35 8.04 -14.47
C TYR A 5 8.17 7.36 -15.16
N CYS A 6 7.12 7.10 -14.39
CA CYS A 6 5.96 6.33 -14.82
C CYS A 6 4.75 7.22 -15.17
N GLY A 7 4.85 8.53 -14.98
CA GLY A 7 3.79 9.50 -15.27
C GLY A 7 3.32 10.23 -14.01
N HIS A 8 2.01 10.41 -13.89
CA HIS A 8 1.40 11.05 -12.73
C HIS A 8 0.32 10.15 -12.12
N ASP A 9 0.16 10.19 -10.79
CA ASP A 9 -0.97 9.55 -10.11
C ASP A 9 -2.28 10.33 -10.33
N LYS A 10 -3.39 9.82 -9.78
CA LYS A 10 -4.72 10.47 -9.87
C LYS A 10 -4.74 11.88 -9.27
N GLN A 11 -3.86 12.17 -8.32
CA GLN A 11 -3.70 13.51 -7.73
C GLN A 11 -2.74 14.42 -8.52
N GLY A 12 -2.19 13.94 -9.64
CA GLY A 12 -1.30 14.71 -10.50
C GLY A 12 0.12 14.86 -9.96
N ARG A 13 0.57 13.99 -9.05
CA ARG A 13 1.95 13.97 -8.56
C ARG A 13 2.76 13.02 -9.41
N GLU A 14 4.02 13.36 -9.64
CA GLU A 14 4.95 12.54 -10.40
C GLU A 14 5.15 11.19 -9.71
N ILE A 15 5.16 10.10 -10.48
CA ILE A 15 5.33 8.73 -10.00
C ILE A 15 6.48 8.02 -10.70
N GLY A 16 7.11 7.07 -10.01
CA GLY A 16 8.17 6.25 -10.54
C GLY A 16 9.37 6.10 -9.60
N TYR A 17 10.22 5.14 -9.92
CA TYR A 17 11.38 4.75 -9.10
C TYR A 17 12.50 5.81 -9.05
N SER A 18 12.41 6.88 -9.83
CA SER A 18 13.35 8.01 -9.81
C SER A 18 12.71 9.29 -9.26
N VAL A 19 11.47 9.23 -8.78
CA VAL A 19 10.79 10.35 -8.14
C VAL A 19 11.01 10.25 -6.63
N ALA A 20 11.93 11.05 -6.12
CA ALA A 20 12.19 11.13 -4.68
C ALA A 20 10.95 11.64 -3.93
N ALA A 21 10.65 10.99 -2.82
CA ALA A 21 9.57 11.36 -1.91
C ALA A 21 9.98 11.05 -0.46
N ILE A 22 9.14 11.50 0.45
CA ILE A 22 9.24 11.18 1.88
C ILE A 22 8.06 10.29 2.22
N CYS A 23 8.25 9.34 3.12
CA CYS A 23 7.18 8.52 3.67
C CYS A 23 6.02 9.41 4.16
N ASP A 24 4.79 9.10 3.73
CA ASP A 24 3.57 9.82 4.09
C ASP A 24 3.06 9.49 5.52
N HIS A 25 3.80 8.70 6.30
CA HIS A 25 3.43 8.38 7.69
C HIS A 25 3.74 9.57 8.59
N GLU A 26 2.83 9.86 9.54
CA GLU A 26 3.03 10.93 10.51
C GLU A 26 4.34 10.71 11.28
N GLU A 27 5.16 11.74 11.40
CA GLU A 27 6.47 11.67 12.08
C GLU A 27 7.56 10.81 11.38
N CYS A 28 7.31 10.26 10.20
CA CYS A 28 8.35 9.58 9.41
C CYS A 28 9.03 10.54 8.42
N ASN A 29 10.36 10.56 8.40
CA ASN A 29 11.15 11.38 7.48
C ASN A 29 12.07 10.54 6.59
N LYS A 30 11.72 9.27 6.38
CA LYS A 30 12.53 8.35 5.57
C LYS A 30 12.37 8.70 4.10
N GLU A 31 13.51 8.89 3.44
CA GLU A 31 13.56 9.09 1.99
C GLU A 31 13.17 7.80 1.28
N ILE A 32 12.23 7.91 0.36
CA ILE A 32 11.70 6.84 -0.47
C ILE A 32 11.61 7.32 -1.92
N ASP A 33 11.18 6.42 -2.81
CA ASP A 33 10.71 6.81 -4.14
C ASP A 33 9.21 6.54 -4.27
N ARG A 34 8.56 7.15 -5.28
CA ARG A 34 7.16 6.88 -5.63
C ARG A 34 7.01 5.69 -6.58
N GLY A 35 7.88 4.70 -6.46
CA GLY A 35 7.73 3.40 -7.10
C GLY A 35 6.66 2.55 -6.44
N LEU A 36 6.33 1.43 -7.08
CA LEU A 36 5.29 0.51 -6.58
C LEU A 36 5.69 -0.18 -5.28
N SER A 37 6.99 -0.35 -5.02
CA SER A 37 7.50 -0.93 -3.78
C SER A 37 7.17 -0.14 -2.51
N TYR A 38 6.79 1.14 -2.68
CA TYR A 38 6.40 2.01 -1.58
C TYR A 38 4.95 2.49 -1.70
N ALA A 39 4.18 2.00 -2.66
CA ALA A 39 2.77 2.36 -2.78
C ALA A 39 1.93 1.56 -1.79
N CYS A 40 0.97 2.22 -1.13
CA CYS A 40 -0.03 1.52 -0.32
C CYS A 40 -1.09 0.87 -1.23
N GLY A 41 -1.10 -0.46 -1.30
CA GLY A 41 -1.98 -1.27 -2.14
C GLY A 41 -1.25 -1.82 -3.37
N ASP A 42 -1.94 -1.86 -4.51
CA ASP A 42 -1.38 -2.34 -5.78
C ASP A 42 -0.83 -1.16 -6.62
N MET A 43 -1.22 -1.00 -7.89
CA MET A 43 -0.77 0.10 -8.76
C MET A 43 -1.17 1.47 -8.23
N HIS A 44 -0.32 2.10 -7.42
CA HIS A 44 -0.48 3.47 -6.91
C HIS A 44 -1.78 3.72 -6.13
N GLY A 45 -2.26 2.72 -5.39
CA GLY A 45 -3.47 2.83 -4.55
C GLY A 45 -4.78 2.81 -5.34
N GLU A 46 -4.81 2.23 -6.53
CA GLU A 46 -6.04 2.02 -7.30
C GLU A 46 -6.99 0.93 -6.74
N THR A 47 -6.61 0.32 -5.61
CA THR A 47 -7.36 -0.75 -4.96
C THR A 47 -8.27 -0.24 -3.85
N GLU A 48 -9.31 -1.00 -3.53
CA GLU A 48 -10.26 -0.69 -2.44
C GLU A 48 -9.62 -0.57 -1.04
N TYR A 49 -8.45 -1.19 -0.85
CA TYR A 49 -7.68 -1.18 0.41
C TYR A 49 -6.52 -0.18 0.44
N GLY A 50 -6.24 0.52 -0.66
CA GLY A 50 -5.11 1.46 -0.78
C GLY A 50 -5.53 2.91 -0.56
N CYS A 51 -4.67 3.74 0.04
CA CYS A 51 -4.95 5.17 0.25
C CYS A 51 -4.17 6.10 -0.70
N GLU A 52 -3.62 5.58 -1.80
CA GLU A 52 -2.87 6.36 -2.83
C GLU A 52 -1.66 7.14 -2.29
N LYS A 53 -1.15 6.77 -1.11
CA LYS A 53 0.04 7.36 -0.47
C LYS A 53 1.23 6.43 -0.57
N TYR A 54 2.41 6.97 -0.28
CA TYR A 54 3.66 6.23 -0.33
C TYR A 54 4.30 6.12 1.05
N PHE A 55 4.64 4.91 1.43
CA PHE A 55 5.15 4.60 2.75
C PHE A 55 6.43 3.79 2.64
N CYS A 56 7.34 3.98 3.58
CA CYS A 56 8.54 3.15 3.65
C CYS A 56 8.16 1.71 4.04
N SER A 57 9.08 0.77 3.81
CA SER A 57 8.89 -0.65 4.13
C SER A 57 8.53 -0.94 5.60
N GLU A 58 8.81 -0.01 6.52
CA GLU A 58 8.45 -0.15 7.95
C GLU A 58 6.99 0.20 8.20
N HIS A 59 6.41 1.06 7.38
CA HIS A 59 5.00 1.47 7.45
C HIS A 59 4.16 0.80 6.34
N LEU A 60 4.73 -0.14 5.59
CA LEU A 60 4.05 -1.07 4.68
C LEU A 60 4.24 -2.52 5.16
N ASP A 61 4.16 -2.74 6.47
CA ASP A 61 4.37 -4.07 7.06
C ASP A 61 3.16 -4.98 6.89
N ASN A 62 1.97 -4.40 6.73
CA ASN A 62 0.73 -5.13 6.59
C ASN A 62 0.54 -5.63 5.16
N THR A 63 0.18 -6.90 4.99
CA THR A 63 -0.06 -7.50 3.68
C THR A 63 -1.51 -7.95 3.57
N VAL A 64 -2.18 -7.59 2.48
CA VAL A 64 -3.53 -8.06 2.14
C VAL A 64 -3.41 -9.15 1.09
N ALA A 65 -4.03 -10.30 1.35
CA ALA A 65 -4.20 -11.37 0.39
C ALA A 65 -5.63 -11.31 -0.18
N ASP A 66 -5.73 -10.93 -1.45
CA ASP A 66 -7.02 -10.76 -2.15
C ASP A 66 -6.94 -11.38 -3.56
N GLU A 67 -7.90 -12.25 -3.89
CA GLU A 67 -8.00 -12.92 -5.20
C GLU A 67 -6.67 -13.50 -5.76
N GLY A 68 -5.79 -14.00 -4.89
CA GLY A 68 -4.49 -14.57 -5.26
C GLY A 68 -3.37 -13.56 -5.49
N SER A 69 -3.58 -12.29 -5.14
CA SER A 69 -2.57 -11.23 -5.12
C SER A 69 -2.23 -10.84 -3.68
N PHE A 70 -0.97 -10.46 -3.44
CA PHE A 70 -0.48 -9.99 -2.16
C PHE A 70 -0.06 -8.53 -2.29
N ASN A 71 -0.75 -7.64 -1.60
CA ASN A 71 -0.54 -6.20 -1.66
C ASN A 71 -0.14 -5.67 -0.29
N SER A 72 0.94 -4.89 -0.22
CA SER A 72 1.37 -4.27 1.04
C SER A 72 0.61 -2.96 1.25
N ILE A 73 0.11 -2.74 2.46
CA ILE A 73 -0.67 -1.57 2.84
C ILE A 73 -0.13 -0.96 4.14
N CYS A 74 -0.52 0.28 4.42
CA CYS A 74 -0.15 0.94 5.65
C CYS A 74 -1.01 0.49 6.85
N ASP A 75 -0.51 0.75 8.06
CA ASP A 75 -1.19 0.42 9.33
C ASP A 75 -2.62 0.98 9.39
N ASP A 76 -2.80 2.25 9.00
CA ASP A 76 -4.14 2.87 8.96
C ASP A 76 -5.10 2.15 8.01
N CYS A 77 -4.65 1.77 6.82
CA CYS A 77 -5.45 0.99 5.88
C CYS A 77 -5.76 -0.39 6.44
N ALA A 78 -4.78 -1.07 7.03
CA ALA A 78 -4.97 -2.40 7.61
C ALA A 78 -6.01 -2.35 8.73
N LYS A 79 -5.90 -1.36 9.61
CA LYS A 79 -6.86 -1.10 10.67
C LYS A 79 -8.25 -0.78 10.15
N ALA A 80 -8.36 0.03 9.09
CA ALA A 80 -9.65 0.36 8.47
C ALA A 80 -10.34 -0.89 7.88
N LEU A 81 -9.58 -1.80 7.26
CA LEU A 81 -10.11 -3.06 6.73
C LEU A 81 -10.61 -3.98 7.84
N VAL A 82 -9.85 -4.10 8.93
CA VAL A 82 -10.27 -4.90 10.10
C VAL A 82 -11.51 -4.28 10.76
N ASP A 83 -11.59 -2.95 10.86
CA ASP A 83 -12.74 -2.24 11.42
C ASP A 83 -14.00 -2.38 10.55
N SER A 84 -13.85 -2.52 9.22
CA SER A 84 -14.97 -2.77 8.31
C SER A 84 -15.67 -4.11 8.58
N ARG A 85 -15.01 -5.03 9.30
CA ARG A 85 -15.47 -6.40 9.59
C ARG A 85 -15.68 -7.26 8.34
N GLU A 86 -15.13 -6.84 7.21
CA GLU A 86 -15.07 -7.65 5.99
C GLU A 86 -13.70 -8.34 5.84
N TRP A 87 -12.72 -7.92 6.65
CA TRP A 87 -11.36 -8.45 6.64
C TRP A 87 -10.96 -8.91 8.03
N ARG A 88 -10.13 -9.96 8.09
CA ARG A 88 -9.51 -10.45 9.32
C ARG A 88 -8.03 -10.68 9.11
N HIS A 89 -7.24 -10.52 10.16
CA HIS A 89 -5.88 -11.05 10.18
C HIS A 89 -5.96 -12.58 10.20
N ASP A 90 -5.18 -13.21 9.34
CA ASP A 90 -4.90 -14.62 9.38
C ASP A 90 -3.52 -14.84 10.02
N ASP A 91 -3.50 -15.37 11.24
CA ASP A 91 -2.25 -15.61 11.99
C ASP A 91 -1.37 -16.70 11.36
N ASP A 92 -1.91 -17.57 10.50
CA ASP A 92 -1.14 -18.64 9.83
C ASP A 92 -0.38 -18.09 8.63
N GLU A 93 -1.04 -17.27 7.81
CA GLU A 93 -0.45 -16.65 6.62
C GLU A 93 0.22 -15.29 6.90
N GLY A 94 -0.07 -14.66 8.04
CA GLY A 94 0.45 -13.35 8.42
C GLY A 94 -0.09 -12.20 7.56
N CYS A 95 -1.26 -12.38 6.94
CA CYS A 95 -1.87 -11.42 6.03
C CYS A 95 -3.35 -11.15 6.39
N LEU A 96 -3.89 -10.04 5.88
CA LEU A 96 -5.32 -9.76 5.95
C LEU A 96 -6.04 -10.50 4.82
N VAL A 97 -7.07 -11.26 5.17
CA VAL A 97 -7.91 -12.02 4.24
C VAL A 97 -9.36 -11.58 4.33
N ARG A 98 -10.08 -11.60 3.21
CA ARG A 98 -11.53 -11.36 3.21
C ARG A 98 -12.25 -12.42 4.03
N ILE A 99 -13.20 -11.99 4.84
CA ILE A 99 -14.16 -12.86 5.51
C ILE A 99 -15.17 -13.27 4.45
N VAL A 100 -14.98 -14.45 3.88
CA VAL A 100 -16.00 -15.08 3.05
C VAL A 100 -17.04 -15.69 3.99
N ASP A 101 -18.25 -15.11 4.02
CA ASP A 101 -19.40 -15.76 4.67
C ASP A 101 -19.61 -17.13 4.02
N VAL A 102 -19.48 -18.19 4.82
CA VAL A 102 -19.72 -19.60 4.48
C VAL A 102 -21.20 -19.95 4.53
#